data_AF-A0A3A5VFV2-F1
#
_entry.id   AF-A0A3A5VFV2-F1
#
_cell.length_a   1.000
_cell.length_b   1.000
_cell.length_c   1.000
_cell.angle_alpha   90.00
_cell.angle_beta   90.00
_cell.angle_gamma   90.00
#
_symmetry.space_group_name_H-M   'P 1'
#
loop_
_entity.id
_entity.type
_entity.pdbx_description
1 polymer ?
#
loop_
_entity_poly.entity_id
_entity_poly.type
_entity_poly.pdbx_seq_one_letter_code
_entity_poly.pdbx_strand_id
1 'polypeptide(L)' 'LLGITEEEMQTQVSDLGQLAFVQSLRSKMLGRKIKASGRTIVDEQGAMMLADSASFVEEDAGLRATEIRAQWRVA' A
#
# COMPACT_ATOMS: atom_id res chain seq x y z
N LEU A 1 -3.13 -7.24 4.00
CA LEU A 1 -2.08 -6.50 3.26
C LEU A 1 -0.66 -6.95 3.60
N LEU A 2 -0.27 -7.05 4.88
CA LEU A 2 1.10 -7.41 5.24
C LEU A 2 1.44 -8.90 5.07
N GLY A 3 0.41 -9.75 4.90
CA GLY A 3 0.59 -11.19 4.70
C GLY A 3 1.09 -11.93 5.95
N ILE A 4 0.97 -11.29 7.13
CA ILE A 4 1.37 -11.85 8.42
C ILE A 4 0.24 -11.66 9.43
N THR A 5 0.22 -12.52 10.45
CA THR A 5 -0.68 -12.43 11.59
C THR A 5 -0.23 -11.36 12.59
N GLU A 6 -1.09 -11.05 13.56
CA GLU A 6 -0.73 -10.13 14.64
C GLU A 6 0.38 -10.70 15.55
N GLU A 7 0.37 -12.01 15.80
CA GLU A 7 1.42 -12.69 16.57
C GLU A 7 2.78 -12.59 15.87
N GLU A 8 2.82 -12.89 14.57
CA GLU A 8 4.04 -12.76 13.75
C GLU A 8 4.54 -11.31 13.70
N MET A 9 3.62 -10.34 13.69
CA MET A 9 3.96 -8.92 13.77
C MET A 9 4.60 -8.58 15.12
N GLN A 10 4.03 -9.05 16.23
CA GLN A 10 4.60 -8.82 17.57
C GLN A 10 5.99 -9.42 17.70
N THR A 11 6.19 -10.66 17.23
CA THR A 11 7.51 -11.30 17.18
C THR A 11 8.49 -10.48 16.34
N GLN A 12 8.09 -10.04 15.14
CA GLN A 12 8.97 -9.21 14.29
C GLN A 12 9.35 -7.88 14.95
N VAL A 13 8.44 -7.23 15.66
CA VAL A 13 8.74 -5.98 16.39
C VAL A 13 9.71 -6.25 17.55
N SER A 14 9.50 -7.34 18.29
CA SER A 14 10.37 -7.76 19.40
C SER A 14 11.79 -8.08 18.91
N ASP A 15 11.91 -8.82 17.80
CA ASP A 15 13.18 -9.33 17.31
C ASP A 15 13.99 -8.29 16.53
N LEU A 16 13.33 -7.50 15.67
CA LEU A 16 14.00 -6.50 14.82
C LEU A 16 14.15 -5.14 15.52
N GLY A 17 13.32 -4.88 16.53
CA GLY A 17 13.12 -3.56 17.10
C GLY A 17 12.22 -2.66 16.23
N GLN A 18 11.56 -1.70 16.88
CA GLN A 18 10.54 -0.84 16.26
C GLN A 18 11.02 -0.12 14.99
N LEU A 19 12.23 0.44 15.02
CA LEU A 19 12.77 1.20 13.89
C LEU A 19 12.93 0.31 12.65
N ALA A 20 13.57 -0.85 12.80
CA ALA A 20 13.82 -1.77 11.70
C ALA A 20 12.51 -2.35 11.16
N PHE A 21 11.56 -2.66 12.04
CA PHE A 21 10.22 -3.08 11.62
C PHE A 21 9.52 -2.02 10.77
N VAL A 22 9.50 -0.74 11.21
CA VAL A 22 8.91 0.37 10.44
C VAL A 22 9.62 0.55 9.09
N GLN A 23 10.94 0.42 9.02
CA GLN A 23 11.67 0.45 7.76
C GLN A 23 11.25 -0.70 6.83
N SER A 24 11.07 -1.91 7.36
CA SER A 24 10.58 -3.05 6.57
C SER A 24 9.19 -2.79 5.97
N LEU A 25 8.30 -2.14 6.74
CA LEU A 25 6.97 -1.76 6.24
C LEU A 25 7.08 -0.72 5.13
N ARG A 26 7.93 0.30 5.30
CA ARG A 26 8.16 1.32 4.27
C ARG A 26 8.66 0.68 2.97
N SER A 27 9.67 -0.19 3.04
CA SER A 27 10.18 -0.89 1.86
C SER A 27 9.11 -1.74 1.16
N LYS A 28 8.19 -2.35 1.91
CA LYS A 28 7.14 -3.22 1.34
C LYS A 28 5.92 -2.47 0.80
N MET A 29 5.61 -1.29 1.34
CA MET A 29 4.30 -0.64 1.15
C MET A 29 4.40 0.74 0.48
N LEU A 30 5.47 1.50 0.76
CA LEU A 30 5.58 2.89 0.31
C LEU A 30 5.69 2.95 -1.22
N GLY A 31 4.93 3.85 -1.85
CA GLY A 31 4.92 4.03 -3.31
C GLY A 31 4.12 2.97 -4.08
N ARG A 32 3.52 1.97 -3.41
CA ARG A 32 2.68 0.97 -4.08
C ARG A 32 1.25 1.46 -4.24
N LYS A 33 0.64 1.12 -5.38
CA LYS A 33 -0.78 1.39 -5.62
C LYS A 33 -1.64 0.36 -4.88
N ILE A 34 -2.64 0.85 -4.17
CA ILE A 34 -3.58 0.04 -3.37
C ILE A 34 -5.00 0.34 -3.85
N LYS A 35 -5.81 -0.71 -3.98
CA LYS A 35 -7.26 -0.60 -4.09
C LYS A 35 -7.85 -0.88 -2.71
N ALA A 36 -8.62 0.06 -2.18
CA ALA A 36 -9.30 -0.09 -0.91
C ALA A 36 -10.79 0.23 -1.07
N SER A 37 -11.63 -0.42 -0.28
CA SER A 37 -13.05 -0.12 -0.16
C SER A 37 -13.39 0.08 1.32
N GLY A 38 -14.45 0.85 1.59
CA GLY A 38 -14.80 1.21 2.95
C GLY A 38 -15.63 2.48 3.04
N ARG A 39 -15.65 3.07 4.24
CA ARG A 39 -16.42 4.28 4.55
C ARG A 39 -15.48 5.44 4.81
N THR A 40 -15.85 6.62 4.32
CA THR A 40 -15.11 7.85 4.57
C THR A 40 -15.81 8.69 5.63
N ILE A 41 -15.05 9.17 6.61
CA ILE A 41 -15.45 10.15 7.60
C ILE A 41 -14.77 11.46 7.22
N VAL A 42 -15.52 12.54 7.13
CA VAL A 42 -15.00 13.87 6.80
C VAL A 42 -15.30 14.81 7.95
N ASP A 43 -14.26 15.48 8.45
CA ASP A 43 -14.36 16.49 9.50
C ASP A 43 -13.50 17.72 9.16
N GLU A 44 -13.32 18.64 10.12
CA GLU A 44 -12.52 19.86 9.93
C GLU A 44 -11.01 19.57 9.73
N GLN A 45 -10.51 18.40 10.11
CA GLN A 45 -9.11 17.99 9.98
C GLN A 45 -8.82 17.22 8.68
N GLY A 46 -9.87 16.82 7.94
CA GLY A 46 -9.77 16.22 6.62
C GLY A 46 -10.67 15.02 6.42
N ALA A 47 -10.23 14.08 5.57
CA ALA A 47 -10.96 12.86 5.26
C ALA A 47 -10.19 11.63 5.77
N MET A 48 -10.84 10.82 6.59
CA MET A 48 -10.37 9.51 7.04
C MET A 48 -11.16 8.42 6.34
N MET A 49 -10.47 7.41 5.79
CA MET A 49 -11.12 6.22 5.23
C MET A 49 -10.94 5.02 6.17
N LEU A 50 -12.06 4.47 6.63
CA LEU A 50 -12.13 3.19 7.33
C LEU A 50 -12.30 2.09 6.29
N ALA A 51 -11.19 1.42 5.94
CA ALA A 51 -11.20 0.35 4.95
C ALA A 51 -11.79 -0.94 5.51
N ASP A 52 -12.76 -1.52 4.80
CA ASP A 52 -13.25 -2.89 5.03
C ASP A 52 -12.39 -3.94 4.30
N SER A 53 -11.72 -3.51 3.24
CA SER A 53 -10.90 -4.34 2.37
C SER A 53 -9.82 -3.49 1.71
N ALA A 54 -8.65 -4.09 1.52
CA ALA A 54 -7.56 -3.46 0.80
C ALA A 54 -6.65 -4.51 0.15
N SER A 55 -6.28 -4.28 -1.10
CA SER A 55 -5.38 -5.13 -1.88
C SER A 55 -4.39 -4.30 -2.68
N PHE A 56 -3.23 -4.87 -2.98
CA PHE A 56 -2.31 -4.27 -3.94
C PHE A 56 -2.90 -4.35 -5.34
N VAL A 57 -2.73 -3.27 -6.10
CA VAL A 57 -2.96 -3.32 -7.54
C VAL A 57 -1.68 -3.85 -8.17
N GLU A 58 -1.73 -5.08 -8.68
CA GLU A 58 -0.70 -5.56 -9.59
C GLU A 58 -0.88 -4.86 -10.93
N GLU A 59 0.14 -4.09 -11.33
CA GLU A 59 0.21 -3.50 -12.66
C GLU A 59 1.28 -4.24 -13.45
N ASP A 60 0.89 -4.76 -14.62
CA ASP A 60 1.87 -5.25 -15.59
C ASP A 60 2.68 -4.06 -16.11
N ALA A 61 3.99 -4.07 -15.86
CA ALA A 61 4.87 -2.97 -16.22
C ALA A 61 4.91 -2.71 -17.74
N GLY A 62 4.78 -3.77 -18.55
CA GLY A 62 4.77 -3.67 -20.01
C GLY A 62 3.49 -3.00 -20.52
N LEU A 63 2.34 -3.41 -19.99
CA LEU A 63 1.05 -2.79 -20.28
C LEU A 63 1.06 -1.33 -19.83
N ARG A 64 1.53 -1.05 -18.61
CA ARG A 64 1.59 0.32 -18.08
C ARG A 64 2.50 1.23 -18.90
N ALA A 65 3.66 0.73 -19.32
CA ALA A 65 4.56 1.47 -20.21
C ALA A 65 3.90 1.74 -21.58
N THR A 66 3.12 0.79 -22.09
CA THR A 66 2.38 0.95 -23.36
C THR A 66 1.29 2.01 -23.23
N GLU A 67 0.51 2.00 -22.15
CA GLU A 67 -0.49 3.03 -21.85
C GLU A 67 0.14 4.43 -21.77
N ILE A 68 1.28 4.57 -21.10
CA ILE A 68 1.99 5.84 -20.97
C ILE A 68 2.48 6.33 -22.35
N ARG A 69 3.07 5.46 -23.17
CA ARG A 69 3.51 5.84 -24.54
C ARG A 69 2.33 6.31 -25.40
N ALA A 70 1.18 5.64 -25.31
CA ALA A 70 -0.03 6.05 -26.01
C ALA A 70 -0.54 7.41 -25.52
N GLN A 71 -0.56 7.66 -24.20
CA GLN A 71 -0.93 8.96 -23.62
C GLN A 71 -0.02 10.10 -24.09
N TRP A 72 1.28 9.83 -24.19
CA TRP A 72 2.28 10.78 -24.69
C TRP A 72 2.29 10.91 -26.22
N ARG A 73 1.50 10.10 -26.93
CA ARG A 73 1.42 10.07 -28.40
C ARG A 73 2.75 9.75 -29.09
N VAL A 74 3.58 8.93 -28.44
CA VAL A 74 4.89 8.47 -28.94
C VAL A 74 4.88 6.99 -29.31
N ALA A 75 3.70 6.46 -29.63
CA ALA A 75 3.49 5.06 -30.02
C ALA A 75 4.05 4.78 -31.41
#